data_AF-A0A834TA18-F1
#
_entry.id   AF-A0A834TA18-F1
#
_cell.length_a   1.000
_cell.length_b   1.000
_cell.length_c   1.000
_cell.angle_alpha   90.00
_cell.angle_beta   90.00
_cell.angle_gamma   90.00
#
_symmetry.space_group_name_H-M   'P 1'
#
loop_
_entity.id
_entity.type
_entity.pdbx_description
1 polymer ?
#
loop_
_entity_poly.entity_id
_entity_poly.type
_entity_poly.pdbx_seq_one_letter_code
_entity_poly.pdbx_strand_id
1 'polypeptide(L)'
;MENQQESEWVEAQNIVLSQDVVAAAKQQLLFLAEIDRNRCLYDGPVLSRAILRYKYCWLPLLAKHEDSDGPLVVPLDCEWIWHCHRLNPVRYKTDCMELYGKILDNSNVISSIQATSKVQTERIWKTVYPNEPYELDLNNDSLQECVESYLGNSESTTKYDLISAVKRQSSFFYQVSLPYWNDDAFLEGAVARYKGFLHLIRRNRERSIRRFCVPTYDIDLIWHSHQLHPASYCKDLEAIMSKVLEHDDTDSDRTKGQKLDVGFSETTKQWEDTFGSRYWRAGAMYRGNAPSPLTVNKNILGSMHNNSASSSENLSLIQLPKKMLMGVMLEIVDVRDLPSGHKSKLVVSFKKKEQDTFFNAQKLLRISSESEKKQVAVFQCEATGELVIELISCPRFNFPIARRGKVLGKTSVNLESLQNVASKLPIEKWFDLTPRNRVNHVKPISMRIGLSMTPPTPAPYELSMVCARPCLKCSFSYWLPEKFQKTKNWTTIVDEPGNVIISIQMR
;
A
#
# COMPACT_ATOMS: atom_id res chain seq x y z
N MET A 1 -3.65 -32.50 10.08
CA MET A 1 -4.13 -31.14 9.80
C MET A 1 -3.08 -30.38 9.00
N GLU A 2 -1.83 -30.28 9.48
CA GLU A 2 -0.73 -29.63 8.74
C GLU A 2 -0.51 -30.20 7.32
N ASN A 3 -0.43 -31.53 7.13
CA ASN A 3 -0.28 -32.12 5.79
C ASN A 3 -1.41 -31.77 4.81
N GLN A 4 -2.64 -31.55 5.31
CA GLN A 4 -3.76 -31.17 4.46
C GLN A 4 -3.67 -29.68 4.07
N GLN A 5 -3.30 -28.82 5.02
CA GLN A 5 -3.12 -27.39 4.78
C GLN A 5 -1.99 -27.11 3.80
N GLU A 6 -0.89 -27.87 3.89
CA GLU A 6 0.21 -27.82 2.94
C GLU A 6 -0.24 -28.27 1.53
N SER A 7 -1.02 -29.35 1.45
CA SER A 7 -1.57 -29.82 0.18
C SER A 7 -2.51 -28.79 -0.47
N GLU A 8 -3.37 -28.12 0.30
CA GLU A 8 -4.26 -27.06 -0.22
C GLU A 8 -3.45 -25.87 -0.72
N TRP A 9 -2.36 -25.49 -0.04
CA TRP A 9 -1.47 -24.43 -0.49
C TRP A 9 -0.78 -24.80 -1.80
N VAL A 10 -0.23 -26.01 -1.91
CA VAL A 10 0.40 -26.51 -3.14
C VAL A 10 -0.61 -26.52 -4.30
N GLU A 11 -1.84 -26.98 -4.06
CA GLU A 11 -2.90 -26.96 -5.07
C GLU A 11 -3.22 -25.53 -5.53
N ALA A 12 -3.30 -24.58 -4.60
CA ALA A 12 -3.49 -23.18 -4.95
C ALA A 12 -2.36 -22.63 -5.84
N GLN A 13 -1.10 -23.01 -5.57
CA GLN A 13 0.04 -22.53 -6.36
C GLN A 13 0.07 -23.09 -7.79
N ASN A 14 -0.60 -24.22 -8.04
CA ASN A 14 -0.77 -24.79 -9.39
C ASN A 14 -1.70 -23.97 -10.30
N ILE A 15 -2.39 -22.96 -9.77
CA ILE A 15 -3.14 -22.01 -10.59
C ILE A 15 -2.17 -21.29 -11.54
N VAL A 16 -2.44 -21.40 -12.84
CA VAL A 16 -1.68 -20.73 -13.90
C VAL A 16 -2.37 -19.42 -14.25
N LEU A 17 -1.58 -18.35 -14.29
CA LEU A 17 -2.02 -17.04 -14.79
C LEU A 17 -1.34 -16.83 -16.14
N SER A 18 -2.09 -16.37 -17.13
CA SER A 18 -1.63 -16.22 -18.52
C SER A 18 -0.75 -14.99 -18.74
N GLN A 19 -0.77 -14.03 -17.81
CA GLN A 19 0.03 -12.80 -17.86
C GLN A 19 1.10 -12.76 -16.77
N ASP A 20 2.18 -12.04 -17.03
CA ASP A 20 3.13 -11.63 -15.99
C ASP A 20 2.48 -10.53 -15.13
N VAL A 21 1.74 -10.98 -14.12
CA VAL A 21 1.03 -10.10 -13.20
C VAL A 21 1.97 -9.29 -12.29
N VAL A 22 3.23 -9.69 -12.12
CA VAL A 22 4.23 -8.88 -11.37
C VAL A 22 4.63 -7.67 -12.20
N ALA A 23 4.98 -7.89 -13.47
CA ALA A 23 5.26 -6.80 -14.39
C ALA A 23 4.05 -5.86 -14.50
N ALA A 24 2.85 -6.41 -14.70
CA ALA A 24 1.60 -5.63 -14.76
C ALA A 24 1.38 -4.79 -13.48
N ALA A 25 1.64 -5.34 -12.29
CA ALA A 25 1.50 -4.61 -11.02
C ALA A 25 2.46 -3.43 -10.91
N LYS A 26 3.71 -3.59 -11.33
CA LYS A 26 4.68 -2.48 -11.35
C LYS A 26 4.23 -1.37 -12.30
N GLN A 27 3.74 -1.74 -13.48
CA GLN A 27 3.20 -0.78 -14.44
C GLN A 27 1.98 -0.05 -13.89
N GLN A 28 1.08 -0.78 -13.24
CA GLN A 28 -0.08 -0.20 -12.56
C GLN A 28 0.34 0.79 -11.46
N LEU A 29 1.33 0.46 -10.62
CA LEU A 29 1.81 1.35 -9.57
C LEU A 29 2.38 2.66 -10.13
N LEU A 30 3.15 2.59 -11.23
CA LEU A 30 3.67 3.77 -11.91
C LEU A 30 2.53 4.64 -12.48
N PHE A 31 1.54 4.01 -13.10
CA PHE A 31 0.38 4.69 -13.66
C PHE A 31 -0.45 5.39 -12.57
N LEU A 32 -0.77 4.68 -11.49
CA LEU A 32 -1.50 5.24 -10.35
C LEU A 32 -0.75 6.40 -9.68
N ALA A 33 0.59 6.33 -9.62
CA ALA A 33 1.40 7.44 -9.12
C ALA A 33 1.29 8.69 -10.00
N GLU A 34 1.17 8.52 -11.33
CA GLU A 34 0.96 9.63 -12.25
C GLU A 34 -0.44 10.23 -12.13
N ILE A 35 -1.46 9.39 -11.97
CA ILE A 35 -2.83 9.86 -11.71
C ILE A 35 -2.90 10.63 -10.38
N ASP A 36 -2.20 10.16 -9.33
CA ASP A 36 -2.19 10.86 -8.04
C ASP A 36 -1.46 12.22 -8.08
N ARG A 37 -0.56 12.45 -9.04
CA ARG A 37 0.00 13.78 -9.32
C ARG A 37 -1.01 14.72 -9.99
N ASN A 38 -1.98 14.14 -10.70
CA ASN A 38 -2.99 14.84 -11.49
C ASN A 38 -4.39 14.69 -10.87
N ARG A 39 -4.53 15.01 -9.59
CA ARG A 39 -5.78 14.80 -8.80
C ARG A 39 -7.02 15.54 -9.33
N CYS A 40 -6.88 16.45 -10.29
CA CYS A 40 -8.01 17.02 -11.04
C CYS A 40 -8.80 15.95 -11.82
N LEU A 41 -8.22 14.76 -12.05
CA LEU A 41 -8.90 13.61 -12.64
C LEU A 41 -9.77 12.81 -11.65
N TYR A 42 -9.75 13.14 -10.35
CA TYR A 42 -10.56 12.44 -9.35
C TYR A 42 -12.00 12.96 -9.23
N ASP A 43 -12.25 14.23 -9.56
CA ASP A 43 -13.60 14.82 -9.52
C ASP A 43 -13.67 16.10 -10.37
N GLY A 44 -14.88 16.64 -10.53
CA GLY A 44 -15.11 17.96 -11.13
C GLY A 44 -15.16 17.98 -12.66
N PRO A 45 -14.95 19.16 -13.28
CA PRO A 45 -15.15 19.35 -14.71
C PRO A 45 -14.14 18.58 -15.58
N VAL A 46 -12.89 18.46 -15.11
CA VAL A 46 -11.84 17.71 -15.81
C VAL A 46 -12.19 16.22 -15.88
N LEU A 47 -12.65 15.62 -14.77
CA LEU A 47 -13.17 14.24 -14.77
C LEU A 47 -14.35 14.08 -15.74
N SER A 48 -15.29 15.03 -15.71
CA SER A 48 -16.47 14.98 -16.59
C SER A 48 -16.07 14.95 -18.07
N ARG A 49 -15.07 15.77 -18.46
CA ARG A 49 -14.52 15.77 -19.82
C ARG A 49 -13.75 14.50 -20.15
N ALA A 50 -12.96 13.96 -19.22
CA ALA A 50 -12.26 12.69 -19.40
C ALA A 50 -13.23 11.53 -19.69
N ILE A 51 -14.37 11.49 -18.99
CA ILE A 51 -15.42 10.48 -19.22
C ILE A 51 -16.03 10.62 -20.61
N LEU A 52 -16.29 11.83 -21.09
CA LEU A 52 -16.83 12.05 -22.43
C LEU A 52 -15.83 11.63 -23.51
N ARG A 53 -14.56 12.05 -23.40
CA ARG A 53 -13.47 11.66 -24.30
C ARG A 53 -13.29 10.14 -24.32
N TYR A 54 -13.35 9.49 -23.16
CA TYR A 54 -13.29 8.04 -23.06
C TYR A 54 -14.43 7.35 -23.84
N LYS A 55 -15.67 7.80 -23.63
CA LYS A 55 -16.88 7.21 -24.21
C LYS A 55 -16.97 7.41 -25.72
N TYR A 56 -16.72 8.62 -26.20
CA TYR A 56 -17.00 9.01 -27.58
C TYR A 56 -15.77 9.07 -28.49
N CYS A 57 -14.57 9.14 -27.90
CA CYS A 57 -13.32 9.18 -28.67
C CYS A 57 -12.51 7.89 -28.48
N TRP A 58 -12.08 7.59 -27.25
CA TRP A 58 -11.12 6.51 -27.03
C TRP A 58 -11.68 5.12 -27.33
N LEU A 59 -12.82 4.72 -26.74
CA LEU A 59 -13.37 3.37 -26.97
C LEU A 59 -13.76 3.11 -28.43
N PRO A 60 -14.45 4.03 -29.15
CA PRO A 60 -14.76 3.83 -30.56
C PRO A 60 -13.51 3.75 -31.43
N LEU A 61 -12.47 4.54 -31.12
CA LEU A 61 -11.18 4.48 -31.81
C LEU A 61 -10.52 3.12 -31.61
N LEU A 62 -10.42 2.65 -30.37
CA LEU A 62 -9.83 1.35 -30.03
C LEU A 62 -10.60 0.19 -30.67
N ALA A 63 -11.93 0.28 -30.76
CA ALA A 63 -12.75 -0.76 -31.39
C ALA A 63 -12.49 -0.92 -32.89
N LYS A 64 -12.27 0.20 -33.59
CA LYS A 64 -12.02 0.27 -35.04
C LYS A 64 -10.57 0.01 -35.42
N HIS A 65 -9.64 0.20 -34.49
CA HIS A 65 -8.21 0.01 -34.73
C HIS A 65 -7.88 -1.47 -34.97
N GLU A 66 -7.07 -1.73 -36.00
CA GLU A 66 -6.58 -3.06 -36.32
C GLU A 66 -5.18 -3.27 -35.75
N ASP A 67 -4.89 -4.48 -35.26
CA ASP A 67 -3.58 -4.77 -34.63
C ASP A 67 -2.40 -4.59 -35.61
N SER A 68 -2.66 -4.70 -36.92
CA SER A 68 -1.68 -4.47 -37.98
C SER A 68 -1.19 -3.03 -38.10
N ASP A 69 -1.95 -2.05 -37.59
CA ASP A 69 -1.61 -0.63 -37.68
C ASP A 69 -0.59 -0.18 -36.62
N GLY A 70 -0.11 -1.11 -35.81
CA GLY A 70 0.82 -0.86 -34.70
C GLY A 70 0.12 -0.40 -33.42
N PRO A 71 0.86 -0.18 -32.33
CA PRO A 71 0.27 0.09 -31.03
C PRO A 71 -0.26 1.51 -30.90
N LEU A 72 -1.44 1.65 -30.30
CA LEU A 72 -1.98 2.96 -29.90
C LEU A 72 -1.41 3.38 -28.55
N VAL A 73 -1.25 4.69 -28.37
CA VAL A 73 -0.95 5.28 -27.06
C VAL A 73 -2.21 5.96 -26.55
N VAL A 74 -2.67 5.56 -25.37
CA VAL A 74 -3.87 6.13 -24.76
C VAL A 74 -3.56 7.49 -24.12
N PRO A 75 -4.39 8.53 -24.30
CA PRO A 75 -4.30 9.77 -23.52
C PRO A 75 -4.48 9.52 -22.02
N LEU A 76 -3.75 10.23 -21.16
CA LEU A 76 -3.73 9.98 -19.71
C LEU A 76 -5.12 9.98 -19.07
N ASP A 77 -5.96 10.94 -19.45
CA ASP A 77 -7.31 11.11 -18.94
C ASP A 77 -8.22 9.94 -19.35
N CYS A 78 -8.14 9.51 -20.62
CA CYS A 78 -8.88 8.36 -21.14
C CYS A 78 -8.39 7.05 -20.52
N GLU A 79 -7.08 6.92 -20.29
CA GLU A 79 -6.46 5.76 -19.65
C GLU A 79 -6.99 5.56 -18.23
N TRP A 80 -7.17 6.66 -17.49
CA TRP A 80 -7.73 6.63 -16.14
C TRP A 80 -9.17 6.11 -16.09
N ILE A 81 -10.02 6.62 -16.98
CA ILE A 81 -11.41 6.15 -17.05
C ILE A 81 -11.45 4.69 -17.52
N TRP A 82 -10.59 4.32 -18.48
CA TRP A 82 -10.49 2.95 -18.95
C TRP A 82 -9.99 1.98 -17.88
N HIS A 83 -9.03 2.41 -17.06
CA HIS A 83 -8.57 1.69 -15.88
C HIS A 83 -9.74 1.41 -14.94
N CYS A 84 -10.48 2.44 -14.53
CA CYS A 84 -11.61 2.31 -13.62
C CYS A 84 -12.74 1.43 -14.17
N HIS A 85 -13.02 1.50 -15.47
CA HIS A 85 -14.04 0.67 -16.10
C HIS A 85 -13.64 -0.82 -16.10
N ARG A 86 -12.38 -1.14 -16.42
CA ARG A 86 -11.88 -2.53 -16.45
C ARG A 86 -11.86 -3.21 -15.08
N LEU A 87 -11.76 -2.45 -13.99
CA LEU A 87 -11.83 -3.00 -12.63
C LEU A 87 -13.22 -3.56 -12.27
N ASN A 88 -14.26 -3.30 -13.09
CA ASN A 88 -15.47 -4.12 -13.11
C ASN A 88 -15.47 -5.03 -14.35
N PRO A 89 -14.82 -6.21 -14.29
CA PRO A 89 -14.54 -7.03 -15.48
C PRO A 89 -15.81 -7.61 -16.10
N VAL A 90 -16.83 -7.91 -15.31
CA VAL A 90 -18.12 -8.41 -15.82
C VAL A 90 -18.82 -7.31 -16.59
N ARG A 91 -18.93 -6.10 -16.01
CA ARG A 91 -19.53 -4.96 -16.69
C ARG A 91 -18.77 -4.57 -17.93
N TYR A 92 -17.44 -4.48 -17.84
CA TYR A 92 -16.57 -4.13 -18.97
C TYR A 92 -16.72 -5.11 -20.13
N LYS A 93 -16.72 -6.43 -19.85
CA LYS A 93 -16.98 -7.47 -20.86
C LYS A 93 -18.34 -7.26 -21.51
N THR A 94 -19.40 -7.09 -20.73
CA THR A 94 -20.76 -6.86 -21.26
C THR A 94 -20.82 -5.62 -22.15
N ASP A 95 -20.30 -4.48 -21.68
CA ASP A 95 -20.31 -3.23 -22.44
C ASP A 95 -19.52 -3.36 -23.75
N CYS A 96 -18.35 -4.00 -23.74
CA CYS A 96 -17.56 -4.19 -24.95
C CYS A 96 -18.27 -5.12 -25.96
N MET A 97 -18.89 -6.20 -25.48
CA MET A 97 -19.65 -7.12 -26.33
C MET A 97 -20.90 -6.46 -26.93
N GLU A 98 -21.65 -5.68 -26.14
CA GLU A 98 -22.87 -5.00 -26.60
C GLU A 98 -22.58 -3.86 -27.56
N LEU A 99 -21.51 -3.09 -27.32
CA LEU A 99 -21.18 -1.89 -28.11
C LEU A 99 -20.32 -2.19 -29.33
N TYR A 100 -19.41 -3.17 -29.23
CA TYR A 100 -18.36 -3.39 -30.23
C TYR A 100 -18.25 -4.85 -30.70
N GLY A 101 -19.03 -5.77 -30.15
CA GLY A 101 -19.04 -7.19 -30.54
C GLY A 101 -17.80 -8.00 -30.13
N LYS A 102 -16.82 -7.37 -29.46
CA LYS A 102 -15.58 -7.99 -28.99
C LYS A 102 -15.12 -7.34 -27.69
N ILE A 103 -14.34 -8.06 -26.88
CA ILE A 103 -13.65 -7.48 -25.73
C ILE A 103 -12.49 -6.61 -26.26
N LEU A 104 -12.43 -5.34 -25.83
CA LEU A 104 -11.32 -4.46 -26.15
C LEU A 104 -10.19 -4.69 -25.15
N ASP A 105 -9.13 -5.36 -25.58
CA ASP A 105 -7.98 -5.71 -24.74
C ASP A 105 -6.89 -4.63 -24.79
N ASN A 106 -5.87 -4.74 -23.94
CA ASN A 106 -4.74 -3.82 -23.89
C ASN A 106 -3.47 -4.36 -24.57
N SER A 107 -3.54 -5.49 -25.28
CA SER A 107 -2.40 -6.14 -25.94
C SER A 107 -1.67 -5.24 -26.95
N ASN A 108 -2.40 -4.37 -27.65
CA ASN A 108 -1.86 -3.42 -28.63
C ASN A 108 -2.04 -1.94 -28.20
N VAL A 109 -2.10 -1.69 -26.89
CA VAL A 109 -2.19 -0.34 -26.33
C VAL A 109 -1.04 -0.11 -25.36
N ILE A 110 -0.30 0.99 -25.57
CA ILE A 110 0.78 1.43 -24.70
C ILE A 110 0.25 2.51 -23.76
N SER A 111 0.60 2.37 -22.48
CA SER A 111 0.28 3.35 -21.45
C SER A 111 0.91 4.72 -21.75
N SER A 112 0.19 5.79 -21.41
CA SER A 112 0.64 7.18 -21.58
C SER A 112 2.00 7.47 -20.94
N ILE A 113 2.32 6.77 -19.84
CA ILE A 113 3.56 6.91 -19.08
C ILE A 113 4.73 6.06 -19.60
N GLN A 114 4.47 5.11 -20.50
CA GLN A 114 5.49 4.21 -21.05
C GLN A 114 5.85 4.53 -22.49
N ALA A 115 4.97 5.23 -23.20
CA ALA A 115 5.17 5.54 -24.61
C ALA A 115 6.42 6.39 -24.84
N THR A 116 7.28 5.92 -25.74
CA THR A 116 8.44 6.68 -26.24
C THR A 116 8.04 7.74 -27.26
N SER A 117 6.94 7.50 -27.99
CA SER A 117 6.37 8.44 -28.97
C SER A 117 4.85 8.31 -29.01
N LYS A 118 4.17 9.46 -29.02
CA LYS A 118 2.71 9.57 -29.13
C LYS A 118 2.26 10.01 -30.53
N VAL A 119 3.21 10.32 -31.42
CA VAL A 119 2.98 11.03 -32.69
C VAL A 119 2.01 10.31 -33.61
N GLN A 120 2.09 8.97 -33.68
CA GLN A 120 1.21 8.20 -34.56
C GLN A 120 -0.24 8.28 -34.08
N THR A 121 -0.50 7.96 -32.81
CA THR A 121 -1.84 8.02 -32.24
C THR A 121 -2.40 9.43 -32.27
N GLU A 122 -1.58 10.44 -32.03
CA GLU A 122 -1.99 11.85 -32.14
C GLU A 122 -2.42 12.23 -33.57
N ARG A 123 -1.73 11.74 -34.61
CA ARG A 123 -2.13 11.96 -36.01
C ARG A 123 -3.47 11.29 -36.33
N ILE A 124 -3.66 10.06 -35.88
CA ILE A 124 -4.93 9.34 -36.04
C ILE A 124 -6.04 10.11 -35.31
N TRP A 125 -5.80 10.50 -34.06
CA TRP A 125 -6.73 11.27 -33.25
C TRP A 125 -7.14 12.58 -33.93
N LYS A 126 -6.19 13.38 -34.43
CA LYS A 126 -6.46 14.63 -35.15
C LYS A 126 -7.27 14.42 -36.43
N THR A 127 -7.12 13.25 -37.06
CA THR A 127 -7.87 12.91 -38.28
C THR A 127 -9.31 12.51 -37.95
N VAL A 128 -9.51 11.70 -36.91
CA VAL A 128 -10.83 11.16 -36.52
C VAL A 128 -11.63 12.19 -35.70
N TYR A 129 -10.96 12.97 -34.87
CA TYR A 129 -11.54 13.94 -33.92
C TYR A 129 -10.88 15.32 -34.07
N PRO A 130 -11.05 16.03 -35.21
CA PRO A 130 -10.32 17.27 -35.49
C PRO A 130 -10.61 18.41 -34.50
N ASN A 131 -11.76 18.37 -33.82
CA ASN A 131 -12.19 19.37 -32.85
C ASN A 131 -11.80 19.02 -31.40
N GLU A 132 -11.27 17.83 -31.14
CA GLU A 132 -10.87 17.40 -29.80
C GLU A 132 -9.33 17.28 -29.72
N PRO A 133 -8.66 18.02 -28.83
CA PRO A 133 -7.22 17.88 -28.66
C PRO A 133 -6.85 16.48 -28.15
N TYR A 134 -5.73 15.93 -28.61
CA TYR A 134 -5.26 14.62 -28.16
C TYR A 134 -4.89 14.63 -26.66
N GLU A 135 -4.10 15.61 -26.20
CA GLU A 135 -3.81 15.81 -24.77
C GLU A 135 -4.85 16.76 -24.15
N LEU A 136 -5.37 16.38 -22.99
CA LEU A 136 -6.31 17.20 -22.23
C LEU A 136 -5.57 18.26 -21.41
N ASP A 137 -5.97 19.53 -21.52
CA ASP A 137 -5.46 20.57 -20.63
C ASP A 137 -6.05 20.41 -19.22
N LEU A 138 -5.23 19.93 -18.30
CA LEU A 138 -5.59 19.67 -16.91
C LEU A 138 -5.66 20.94 -16.04
N ASN A 139 -5.29 22.11 -16.56
CA ASN A 139 -5.26 23.37 -15.81
C ASN A 139 -6.40 24.32 -16.17
N ASN A 140 -7.22 24.00 -17.17
CA ASN A 140 -8.25 24.91 -17.66
C ASN A 140 -9.64 24.48 -17.17
N ASP A 141 -10.27 25.33 -16.35
CA ASP A 141 -11.62 25.11 -15.81
C ASP A 141 -12.74 25.49 -16.81
N SER A 142 -12.43 26.12 -17.95
CA SER A 142 -13.41 26.54 -18.97
C SER A 142 -13.87 25.42 -19.91
N LEU A 143 -14.25 24.26 -19.35
CA LEU A 143 -14.60 23.05 -20.13
C LEU A 143 -16.10 22.89 -20.43
N GLN A 144 -16.92 23.88 -20.06
CA GLN A 144 -18.39 23.78 -20.08
C GLN A 144 -18.99 23.76 -21.50
N GLU A 145 -18.41 24.48 -22.47
CA GLU A 145 -18.89 24.54 -23.87
C GLU A 145 -18.71 23.21 -24.63
N CYS A 146 -17.79 22.34 -24.21
CA CYS A 146 -17.46 21.12 -24.94
C CYS A 146 -18.47 19.98 -24.67
N VAL A 147 -19.10 19.98 -23.49
CA VAL A 147 -20.05 18.93 -23.05
C VAL A 147 -21.30 18.88 -23.93
N GLU A 148 -21.78 20.04 -24.40
CA GLU A 148 -22.98 20.14 -25.25
C GLU A 148 -22.77 19.52 -26.63
N SER A 149 -21.54 19.57 -27.16
CA SER A 149 -21.21 19.00 -28.47
C SER A 149 -21.30 17.47 -28.52
N TYR A 150 -20.97 16.78 -27.41
CA TYR A 150 -21.04 15.32 -27.31
C TYR A 150 -22.44 14.82 -27.00
N LEU A 151 -23.25 15.60 -26.28
CA LEU A 151 -24.63 15.25 -25.90
C LEU A 151 -25.60 15.20 -27.10
N GLY A 152 -25.24 15.82 -28.24
CA GLY A 152 -26.00 15.73 -29.49
C GLY A 152 -25.84 14.40 -30.24
N ASN A 153 -24.85 13.57 -29.89
CA ASN A 153 -24.62 12.28 -30.52
C ASN A 153 -25.46 11.18 -29.86
N SER A 154 -26.43 10.64 -30.60
CA SER A 154 -27.29 9.52 -30.19
C SER A 154 -26.60 8.14 -30.22
N GLU A 155 -25.27 8.07 -30.08
CA GLU A 155 -24.58 6.77 -30.06
C GLU A 155 -24.81 6.05 -28.73
N SER A 156 -25.03 4.73 -28.80
CA SER A 156 -25.11 3.88 -27.62
C SER A 156 -23.75 3.90 -26.91
N THR A 157 -23.71 4.29 -25.64
CA THR A 157 -22.51 4.26 -24.80
C THR A 157 -22.76 3.47 -23.51
N THR A 158 -21.69 3.17 -22.78
CA THR A 158 -21.80 2.50 -21.48
C THR A 158 -22.67 3.32 -20.52
N LYS A 159 -23.63 2.64 -19.89
CA LYS A 159 -24.47 3.14 -18.80
C LYS A 159 -23.82 2.95 -17.43
N TYR A 160 -22.60 2.41 -17.39
CA TYR A 160 -21.87 2.24 -16.14
C TYR A 160 -21.53 3.60 -15.51
N ASP A 161 -21.71 3.70 -14.20
CA ASP A 161 -21.40 4.92 -13.45
C ASP A 161 -19.89 5.05 -13.25
N LEU A 162 -19.25 5.66 -14.25
CA LEU A 162 -17.81 5.91 -14.26
C LEU A 162 -17.38 6.94 -13.22
N ILE A 163 -18.26 7.86 -12.80
CA ILE A 163 -17.96 8.83 -11.74
C ILE A 163 -17.79 8.07 -10.43
N SER A 164 -18.76 7.21 -10.10
CA SER A 164 -18.67 6.37 -8.90
C SER A 164 -17.50 5.41 -8.99
N ALA A 165 -17.18 4.86 -10.17
CA ALA A 165 -16.00 4.01 -10.36
C ALA A 165 -14.68 4.74 -10.04
N VAL A 166 -14.51 5.97 -10.55
CA VAL A 166 -13.34 6.82 -10.24
C VAL A 166 -13.26 7.13 -8.75
N LYS A 167 -14.39 7.47 -8.11
CA LYS A 167 -14.43 7.76 -6.67
C LYS A 167 -13.94 6.59 -5.84
N ARG A 168 -14.37 5.36 -6.14
CA ARG A 168 -13.93 4.15 -5.42
C ARG A 168 -12.42 3.91 -5.53
N GLN A 169 -11.83 4.24 -6.69
CA GLN A 169 -10.42 4.00 -6.97
C GLN A 169 -9.48 5.15 -6.58
N SER A 170 -10.02 6.37 -6.37
CA SER A 170 -9.23 7.57 -6.03
C SER A 170 -8.33 7.44 -4.79
N SER A 171 -8.72 6.61 -3.82
CA SER A 171 -7.94 6.39 -2.59
C SER A 171 -7.03 5.17 -2.63
N PHE A 172 -7.12 4.35 -3.69
CA PHE A 172 -6.44 3.07 -3.78
C PHE A 172 -4.91 3.25 -3.80
N PHE A 173 -4.40 4.22 -4.58
CA PHE A 173 -2.96 4.48 -4.64
C PHE A 173 -2.36 4.79 -3.27
N TYR A 174 -3.06 5.56 -2.43
CA TYR A 174 -2.59 5.83 -1.06
C TYR A 174 -2.40 4.54 -0.25
N GLN A 175 -3.13 3.47 -0.53
CA GLN A 175 -2.96 2.19 0.16
C GLN A 175 -1.71 1.45 -0.32
N VAL A 176 -1.36 1.56 -1.61
CA VAL A 176 -0.29 0.79 -2.28
C VAL A 176 0.94 1.63 -2.67
N SER A 177 1.12 2.82 -2.10
CA SER A 177 2.14 3.80 -2.54
C SER A 177 3.51 3.73 -1.85
N LEU A 178 3.71 2.87 -0.84
CA LEU A 178 4.97 2.84 -0.10
C LEU A 178 6.12 2.22 -0.93
N PRO A 179 7.40 2.55 -0.67
CA PRO A 179 8.49 2.16 -1.56
C PRO A 179 8.67 0.64 -1.73
N TYR A 180 8.32 -0.16 -0.73
CA TYR A 180 8.42 -1.62 -0.78
C TYR A 180 7.41 -2.28 -1.74
N TRP A 181 6.40 -1.55 -2.24
CA TRP A 181 5.45 -2.10 -3.21
C TRP A 181 6.07 -2.39 -4.58
N ASN A 182 7.27 -1.84 -4.86
CA ASN A 182 8.02 -2.12 -6.08
C ASN A 182 9.08 -3.23 -5.91
N ASP A 183 9.13 -3.86 -4.73
CA ASP A 183 10.07 -4.96 -4.44
C ASP A 183 9.58 -6.28 -5.07
N ASP A 184 10.48 -6.97 -5.79
CA ASP A 184 10.15 -8.21 -6.50
C ASP A 184 9.70 -9.33 -5.57
N ALA A 185 10.42 -9.55 -4.47
CA ALA A 185 10.08 -10.58 -3.50
C ALA A 185 8.71 -10.32 -2.85
N PHE A 186 8.39 -9.05 -2.58
CA PHE A 186 7.09 -8.67 -2.04
C PHE A 186 5.95 -8.96 -3.03
N LEU A 187 6.11 -8.59 -4.29
CA LEU A 187 5.12 -8.83 -5.35
C LEU A 187 4.97 -10.31 -5.68
N GLU A 188 6.06 -11.09 -5.74
CA GLU A 188 6.00 -12.55 -5.87
C GLU A 188 5.16 -13.19 -4.75
N GLY A 189 5.39 -12.76 -3.50
CA GLY A 189 4.58 -13.19 -2.35
C GLY A 189 3.11 -12.78 -2.47
N ALA A 190 2.83 -11.61 -3.05
CA ALA A 190 1.48 -11.14 -3.31
C ALA A 190 0.77 -12.00 -4.36
N VAL A 191 1.47 -12.41 -5.43
CA VAL A 191 0.96 -13.33 -6.45
C VAL A 191 0.65 -14.70 -5.86
N ALA A 192 1.54 -15.25 -5.03
CA ALA A 192 1.30 -16.51 -4.34
C ALA A 192 0.03 -16.44 -3.47
N ARG A 193 -0.18 -15.31 -2.79
CA ARG A 193 -1.37 -15.06 -1.99
C ARG A 193 -2.63 -14.85 -2.83
N TYR A 194 -2.53 -14.17 -3.97
CA TYR A 194 -3.63 -14.02 -4.92
C TYR A 194 -4.10 -15.37 -5.46
N LYS A 195 -3.17 -16.28 -5.80
CA LYS A 195 -3.52 -17.67 -6.15
C LYS A 195 -4.25 -18.39 -5.00
N GLY A 196 -3.74 -18.24 -3.77
CA GLY A 196 -4.43 -18.73 -2.56
C GLY A 196 -5.86 -18.17 -2.41
N PHE A 197 -6.05 -16.89 -2.73
CA PHE A 197 -7.36 -16.23 -2.67
C PHE A 197 -8.33 -16.75 -3.75
N LEU A 198 -7.86 -16.92 -4.99
CA LEU A 198 -8.65 -17.54 -6.06
C LEU A 198 -9.03 -18.98 -5.72
N HIS A 199 -8.10 -19.75 -5.15
CA HIS A 199 -8.35 -21.11 -4.67
C HIS A 199 -9.44 -21.13 -3.60
N LEU A 200 -9.39 -20.21 -2.64
CA LEU A 200 -10.40 -20.09 -1.58
C LEU A 200 -11.80 -19.82 -2.16
N ILE A 201 -11.90 -18.90 -3.12
CA ILE A 201 -13.16 -18.59 -3.81
C ILE A 201 -13.66 -19.80 -4.59
N ARG A 202 -12.77 -20.52 -5.29
CA ARG A 202 -13.09 -21.74 -6.03
C ARG A 202 -13.65 -22.81 -5.08
N ARG A 203 -12.98 -23.10 -3.96
CA ARG A 203 -13.44 -24.05 -2.93
C ARG A 203 -14.81 -23.67 -2.36
N ASN A 204 -15.05 -22.39 -2.12
CA ASN A 204 -16.37 -21.91 -1.68
C ASN A 204 -17.46 -22.20 -2.71
N ARG A 205 -17.19 -21.97 -3.99
CA ARG A 205 -18.13 -22.29 -5.07
C ARG A 205 -18.39 -23.79 -5.21
N GLU A 206 -17.34 -24.61 -5.17
CA GLU A 206 -17.45 -26.08 -5.20
C GLU A 206 -18.36 -26.60 -4.08
N ARG A 207 -18.30 -25.96 -2.90
CA ARG A 207 -19.15 -26.27 -1.74
C ARG A 207 -20.50 -25.56 -1.73
N SER A 208 -20.84 -24.84 -2.81
CA SER A 208 -22.07 -24.01 -2.90
C SER A 208 -22.20 -22.95 -1.80
N ILE A 209 -21.09 -22.49 -1.25
CA ILE A 209 -21.02 -21.45 -0.23
C ILE A 209 -20.92 -20.08 -0.91
N ARG A 210 -21.95 -19.24 -0.75
CA ARG A 210 -21.92 -17.84 -1.21
C ARG A 210 -21.36 -16.96 -0.10
N ARG A 211 -20.10 -16.54 -0.24
CA ARG A 211 -19.41 -15.66 0.72
C ARG A 211 -18.71 -14.50 0.03
N PHE A 212 -18.75 -13.36 0.68
CA PHE A 212 -18.02 -12.16 0.26
C PHE A 212 -16.58 -12.26 0.77
N CYS A 213 -15.65 -12.56 -0.14
CA CYS A 213 -14.24 -12.68 0.19
C CYS A 213 -13.56 -11.31 0.04
N VAL A 214 -12.88 -10.84 1.08
CA VAL A 214 -12.25 -9.51 1.12
C VAL A 214 -10.73 -9.64 0.99
N PRO A 215 -10.12 -9.11 -0.09
CA PRO A 215 -8.67 -9.17 -0.29
C PRO A 215 -7.92 -8.26 0.69
N THR A 216 -6.68 -8.63 1.05
CA THR A 216 -5.69 -7.65 1.54
C THR A 216 -5.16 -6.83 0.37
N TYR A 217 -4.55 -5.65 0.60
CA TYR A 217 -4.17 -4.76 -0.50
C TYR A 217 -3.10 -5.35 -1.44
N ASP A 218 -2.26 -6.27 -0.95
CA ASP A 218 -1.30 -6.96 -1.81
C ASP A 218 -2.00 -7.91 -2.79
N ILE A 219 -3.01 -8.64 -2.31
CA ILE A 219 -3.89 -9.46 -3.14
C ILE A 219 -4.69 -8.59 -4.10
N ASP A 220 -5.27 -7.48 -3.62
CA ASP A 220 -6.12 -6.58 -4.40
C ASP A 220 -5.33 -5.88 -5.52
N LEU A 221 -4.09 -5.47 -5.27
CA LEU A 221 -3.21 -4.92 -6.31
C LEU A 221 -2.99 -5.93 -7.44
N ILE A 222 -2.59 -7.16 -7.11
CA ILE A 222 -2.38 -8.22 -8.13
C ILE A 222 -3.69 -8.54 -8.86
N TRP A 223 -4.82 -8.53 -8.13
CA TRP A 223 -6.12 -8.77 -8.72
C TRP A 223 -6.48 -7.67 -9.73
N HIS A 224 -6.32 -6.40 -9.36
CA HIS A 224 -6.50 -5.27 -10.29
C HIS A 224 -5.59 -5.42 -11.51
N SER A 225 -4.30 -5.71 -11.30
CA SER A 225 -3.34 -5.89 -12.40
C SER A 225 -3.76 -6.99 -13.37
N HIS A 226 -4.35 -8.07 -12.86
CA HIS A 226 -4.91 -9.13 -13.68
C HIS A 226 -6.17 -8.67 -14.43
N GLN A 227 -7.10 -7.95 -13.78
CA GLN A 227 -8.31 -7.41 -14.40
C GLN A 227 -8.03 -6.38 -15.51
N LEU A 228 -6.91 -5.65 -15.41
CA LEU A 228 -6.48 -4.70 -16.44
C LEU A 228 -6.07 -5.38 -17.76
N HIS A 229 -6.06 -6.71 -17.82
CA HIS A 229 -5.90 -7.52 -19.03
C HIS A 229 -7.19 -8.33 -19.30
N PRO A 230 -8.29 -7.71 -19.76
CA PRO A 230 -9.62 -8.31 -19.80
C PRO A 230 -9.70 -9.66 -20.51
N ALA A 231 -9.01 -9.84 -21.64
CA ALA A 231 -9.05 -11.10 -22.38
C ALA A 231 -8.38 -12.23 -21.59
N SER A 232 -7.21 -11.94 -21.01
CA SER A 232 -6.44 -12.87 -20.18
C SER A 232 -7.18 -13.22 -18.89
N TYR A 233 -7.74 -12.21 -18.21
CA TYR A 233 -8.56 -12.39 -17.02
C TYR A 233 -9.78 -13.27 -17.28
N CYS A 234 -10.51 -13.02 -18.38
CA CYS A 234 -11.66 -13.86 -18.73
C CYS A 234 -11.24 -15.32 -18.94
N LYS A 235 -10.20 -15.55 -19.75
CA LYS A 235 -9.69 -16.89 -20.04
C LYS A 235 -9.26 -17.63 -18.77
N ASP A 236 -8.48 -16.98 -17.91
CA ASP A 236 -7.94 -17.61 -16.70
C ASP A 236 -9.05 -17.92 -15.71
N LEU A 237 -9.99 -17.00 -15.48
CA LEU A 237 -11.08 -17.21 -14.53
C LEU A 237 -12.12 -18.22 -15.05
N GLU A 238 -12.32 -18.30 -16.37
CA GLU A 238 -13.10 -19.38 -16.99
C GLU A 238 -12.41 -20.74 -16.79
N ALA A 239 -11.08 -20.82 -16.92
CA ALA A 239 -10.33 -22.06 -16.64
C ALA A 239 -10.34 -22.45 -15.15
N ILE A 240 -10.23 -21.48 -14.23
CA ILE A 240 -10.13 -21.73 -12.79
C ILE A 240 -11.49 -22.06 -12.16
N MET A 241 -12.54 -21.35 -12.56
CA MET A 241 -13.86 -21.42 -11.88
C MET A 241 -15.06 -21.35 -12.82
N SER A 242 -14.85 -21.58 -14.12
CA SER A 242 -15.89 -21.63 -15.18
C SER A 242 -16.75 -20.37 -15.30
N LYS A 243 -16.28 -19.24 -14.74
CA LYS A 243 -16.98 -17.95 -14.78
C LYS A 243 -16.02 -16.83 -14.43
N VAL A 244 -16.13 -15.71 -15.14
CA VAL A 244 -15.46 -14.46 -14.79
C VAL A 244 -15.83 -14.04 -13.36
N LEU A 245 -14.82 -13.80 -12.54
CA LEU A 245 -15.01 -13.35 -11.17
C LEU A 245 -15.29 -11.84 -11.16
N GLU A 246 -16.42 -11.47 -10.56
CA GLU A 246 -16.78 -10.07 -10.30
C GLU A 246 -15.91 -9.51 -9.17
N HIS A 247 -15.58 -8.22 -9.28
CA HIS A 247 -14.93 -7.45 -8.23
C HIS A 247 -15.92 -6.40 -7.76
N ASP A 248 -16.54 -6.68 -6.61
CA ASP A 248 -17.49 -5.78 -5.97
C ASP A 248 -16.73 -4.87 -4.99
N ASP A 249 -16.35 -3.69 -5.47
CA ASP A 249 -15.67 -2.64 -4.72
C ASP A 249 -16.64 -1.58 -4.18
N THR A 250 -17.95 -1.79 -4.29
CA THR A 250 -18.97 -0.76 -4.00
C THR A 250 -19.09 -0.39 -2.52
N ASP A 251 -18.61 -1.27 -1.64
CA ASP A 251 -18.59 -1.03 -0.20
C ASP A 251 -17.21 -0.53 0.23
N SER A 252 -17.19 0.62 0.89
CA SER A 252 -16.00 1.20 1.54
C SER A 252 -16.18 1.36 3.06
N ASP A 253 -17.33 0.97 3.60
CA ASP A 253 -17.63 1.11 5.02
C ASP A 253 -16.91 0.04 5.85
N ARG A 254 -15.85 0.48 6.52
CA ARG A 254 -15.02 -0.37 7.40
C ARG A 254 -15.52 -0.37 8.85
N THR A 255 -16.73 0.14 9.11
CA THR A 255 -17.32 0.13 10.45
C THR A 255 -17.52 -1.30 10.92
N LYS A 256 -17.23 -1.54 12.22
CA LYS A 256 -17.32 -2.87 12.81
C LYS A 256 -18.73 -3.46 12.64
N GLY A 257 -18.81 -4.71 12.18
CA GLY A 257 -20.05 -5.43 11.95
C GLY A 257 -20.72 -5.17 10.60
N GLN A 258 -20.15 -4.29 9.76
CA GLN A 258 -20.62 -4.08 8.38
C GLN A 258 -20.07 -5.14 7.42
N LYS A 259 -20.58 -5.16 6.19
CA LYS A 259 -20.28 -6.18 5.17
C LYS A 259 -18.77 -6.37 4.95
N LEU A 260 -17.98 -5.30 4.85
CA LEU A 260 -16.52 -5.41 4.73
C LEU A 260 -15.83 -6.00 5.98
N ASP A 261 -16.21 -5.57 7.18
CA ASP A 261 -15.60 -6.06 8.43
C ASP A 261 -15.92 -7.54 8.68
N VAL A 262 -17.18 -7.93 8.45
CA VAL A 262 -17.62 -9.33 8.53
C VAL A 262 -16.95 -10.16 7.45
N GLY A 263 -16.97 -9.71 6.19
CA GLY A 263 -16.33 -10.40 5.07
C GLY A 263 -14.83 -10.59 5.28
N PHE A 264 -14.12 -9.58 5.79
CA PHE A 264 -12.70 -9.69 6.11
C PHE A 264 -12.43 -10.69 7.23
N SER A 265 -13.24 -10.67 8.30
CA SER A 265 -13.14 -11.62 9.41
C SER A 265 -13.38 -13.06 8.95
N GLU A 266 -14.40 -13.29 8.12
CA GLU A 266 -14.71 -14.60 7.55
C GLU A 266 -13.65 -15.09 6.56
N THR A 267 -13.10 -14.19 5.75
CA THR A 267 -12.02 -14.51 4.81
C THR A 267 -10.76 -14.89 5.59
N THR A 268 -10.42 -14.12 6.63
CA THR A 268 -9.29 -14.41 7.52
C THR A 268 -9.41 -15.79 8.13
N LYS A 269 -10.57 -16.12 8.70
CA LYS A 269 -10.81 -17.44 9.32
C LYS A 269 -10.66 -18.57 8.30
N GLN A 270 -11.30 -18.45 7.14
CA GLN A 270 -11.23 -19.48 6.12
C GLN A 270 -9.81 -19.66 5.57
N TRP A 271 -9.06 -18.57 5.39
CA TRP A 271 -7.67 -18.62 4.98
C TRP A 271 -6.82 -19.40 5.97
N GLU A 272 -6.94 -19.08 7.26
CA GLU A 272 -6.20 -19.76 8.33
C GLU A 272 -6.58 -21.24 8.46
N ASP A 273 -7.88 -21.55 8.37
CA ASP A 273 -8.37 -22.93 8.39
C ASP A 273 -7.83 -23.73 7.20
N THR A 274 -7.81 -23.13 6.02
CA THR A 274 -7.40 -23.79 4.75
C THR A 274 -5.90 -23.95 4.62
N PHE A 275 -5.12 -22.92 4.95
CA PHE A 275 -3.68 -22.87 4.66
C PHE A 275 -2.79 -22.92 5.89
N GLY A 276 -3.35 -22.86 7.11
CA GLY A 276 -2.55 -22.84 8.35
C GLY A 276 -1.63 -21.64 8.50
N SER A 277 -1.81 -20.60 7.69
CA SER A 277 -1.00 -19.37 7.67
C SER A 277 -1.85 -18.14 7.97
N ARG A 278 -1.23 -17.06 8.42
CA ARG A 278 -1.95 -15.81 8.71
C ARG A 278 -2.37 -15.10 7.43
N TYR A 279 -3.62 -14.62 7.43
CA TYR A 279 -4.14 -13.87 6.29
C TYR A 279 -3.60 -12.43 6.26
N TRP A 280 -3.41 -11.78 7.40
CA TRP A 280 -2.79 -10.45 7.43
C TRP A 280 -1.32 -10.52 7.01
N ARG A 281 -0.79 -9.45 6.40
CA ARG A 281 0.61 -9.33 5.98
C ARG A 281 1.11 -7.90 6.20
N ALA A 282 2.34 -7.76 6.68
CA ALA A 282 2.94 -6.45 6.88
C ALA A 282 2.98 -5.65 5.57
N GLY A 283 2.56 -4.39 5.63
CA GLY A 283 2.47 -3.50 4.48
C GLY A 283 1.23 -3.67 3.59
N ALA A 284 0.45 -4.75 3.76
CA ALA A 284 -0.72 -5.04 2.93
C ALA A 284 -2.07 -4.73 3.61
N MET A 285 -2.04 -4.22 4.84
CA MET A 285 -3.22 -3.87 5.62
C MET A 285 -3.66 -2.43 5.35
N TYR A 286 -4.93 -2.12 5.65
CA TYR A 286 -5.49 -0.79 5.50
C TYR A 286 -4.69 0.27 6.26
N ARG A 287 -4.27 1.34 5.56
CA ARG A 287 -3.42 2.42 6.07
C ARG A 287 -4.21 3.61 6.63
N GLY A 288 -5.51 3.47 6.79
CA GLY A 288 -6.40 4.58 7.12
C GLY A 288 -6.85 5.36 5.89
N ASN A 289 -7.60 6.44 6.13
CA ASN A 289 -8.08 7.31 5.06
C ASN A 289 -6.90 8.06 4.44
N ALA A 290 -6.96 8.27 3.12
CA ALA A 290 -5.99 9.12 2.45
C ALA A 290 -6.05 10.55 3.03
N PRO A 291 -4.91 11.20 3.29
CA PRO A 291 -4.90 12.57 3.78
C PRO A 291 -5.48 13.51 2.72
N SER A 292 -6.22 14.53 3.16
CA SER A 292 -6.73 15.57 2.27
C SER A 292 -5.59 16.21 1.49
N PRO A 293 -5.75 16.44 0.18
CA PRO A 293 -4.75 17.17 -0.61
C PRO A 293 -4.44 18.51 0.07
N LEU A 294 -3.16 18.85 0.17
CA LEU A 294 -2.78 20.22 0.52
C LEU A 294 -3.22 21.12 -0.64
N THR A 295 -3.99 22.18 -0.36
CA THR A 295 -4.34 23.20 -1.34
C THR A 295 -3.08 23.99 -1.71
N VAL A 296 -2.26 23.46 -2.61
CA VAL A 296 -1.10 24.19 -3.11
C VAL A 296 -1.61 25.23 -4.10
N ASN A 297 -1.58 26.50 -3.70
CA ASN A 297 -1.91 27.60 -4.59
C ASN A 297 -0.81 27.73 -5.66
N LYS A 298 -1.05 27.13 -6.84
CA LYS A 298 -0.10 27.13 -7.97
C LYS A 298 0.33 28.55 -8.40
N ASN A 299 -0.49 29.58 -8.11
CA ASN A 299 -0.15 30.98 -8.39
C ASN A 299 1.05 31.49 -7.56
N ILE A 300 1.34 30.89 -6.41
CA ILE A 300 2.52 31.23 -5.59
C ILE A 300 3.80 30.64 -6.21
N LEU A 301 3.71 29.46 -6.85
CA LEU A 301 4.87 28.78 -7.42
C LEU A 301 5.32 29.40 -8.75
N GLY A 302 4.37 29.91 -9.56
CA GLY A 302 4.68 30.60 -10.82
C GLY A 302 5.47 31.91 -10.66
N SER A 303 5.47 32.51 -9.47
CA SER A 303 6.16 33.77 -9.17
C SER A 303 7.65 33.59 -8.82
N MET A 304 8.12 32.36 -8.58
CA MET A 304 9.51 32.10 -8.13
C MET A 304 10.44 31.56 -9.24
N HIS A 305 10.05 31.61 -10.51
CA HIS A 305 11.00 31.41 -11.61
C HIS A 305 11.84 32.67 -11.84
N ASN A 306 12.78 32.93 -10.93
CA ASN A 306 13.90 33.83 -11.17
C ASN A 306 15.20 33.14 -10.75
N ASN A 307 15.99 32.78 -11.77
CA ASN A 307 17.42 32.45 -11.75
C ASN A 307 17.89 31.49 -10.63
N SER A 308 17.68 30.18 -10.82
CA SER A 308 18.57 29.20 -10.19
C SER A 308 19.94 29.27 -10.88
N ALA A 309 20.92 29.89 -10.21
CA ALA A 309 22.31 29.80 -10.63
C ALA A 309 22.74 28.32 -10.65
N SER A 310 23.37 27.88 -11.74
CA SER A 310 24.03 26.58 -11.82
C SER A 310 25.25 26.59 -10.89
N SER A 311 25.08 26.20 -9.63
CA SER A 311 26.20 25.99 -8.71
C SER A 311 26.77 24.59 -8.91
N SER A 312 27.51 24.40 -10.00
CA SER A 312 28.39 23.24 -10.18
C SER A 312 29.77 23.60 -9.62
N GLU A 313 29.91 23.72 -8.30
CA GLU A 313 31.20 23.72 -7.60
C GLU A 313 30.94 23.72 -6.08
N ASN A 314 31.45 22.70 -5.38
CA ASN A 314 31.28 22.34 -3.95
C ASN A 314 30.15 21.37 -3.59
N LEU A 315 30.15 20.17 -4.20
CA LEU A 315 29.53 19.00 -3.58
C LEU A 315 30.55 18.30 -2.68
N SER A 316 30.83 18.85 -1.50
CA SER A 316 31.21 17.98 -0.38
C SER A 316 29.96 17.17 -0.05
N LEU A 317 29.82 15.99 -0.68
CA LEU A 317 28.70 15.08 -0.47
C LEU A 317 28.55 14.83 1.03
N ILE A 318 27.52 15.39 1.63
CA ILE A 318 27.12 15.07 3.00
C ILE A 318 26.70 13.61 2.97
N GLN A 319 27.59 12.71 3.39
CA GLN A 319 27.30 11.29 3.50
C GLN A 319 26.57 11.04 4.81
N LEU A 320 25.25 10.95 4.74
CA LEU A 320 24.43 10.53 5.88
C LEU A 320 24.41 8.99 5.96
N PRO A 321 24.46 8.40 7.17
CA PRO A 321 24.40 6.96 7.33
C PRO A 321 23.09 6.39 6.77
N LYS A 322 23.18 5.50 5.79
CA LYS A 322 21.99 4.88 5.21
C LYS A 322 21.37 3.90 6.22
N LYS A 323 20.25 4.31 6.82
CA LYS A 323 19.41 3.44 7.66
C LYS A 323 18.34 2.77 6.80
N MET A 324 18.05 1.50 7.09
CA MET A 324 17.00 0.73 6.41
C MET A 324 15.86 0.46 7.40
N LEU A 325 14.65 0.84 7.03
CA LEU A 325 13.43 0.65 7.81
C LEU A 325 12.61 -0.52 7.31
N MET A 326 11.94 -1.20 8.24
CA MET A 326 10.89 -2.16 7.92
C MET A 326 9.67 -1.98 8.82
N GLY A 327 8.50 -2.30 8.28
CA GLY A 327 7.29 -2.53 9.05
C GLY A 327 7.24 -3.98 9.53
N VAL A 328 6.85 -4.20 10.78
CA VAL A 328 6.72 -5.51 11.42
C VAL A 328 5.31 -5.67 11.96
N MET A 329 4.71 -6.82 11.65
CA MET A 329 3.47 -7.29 12.28
C MET A 329 3.79 -8.54 13.11
N LEU A 330 3.37 -8.51 14.38
CA LEU A 330 3.68 -9.56 15.36
C LEU A 330 2.41 -9.99 16.11
N GLU A 331 2.14 -11.28 16.13
CA GLU A 331 1.02 -11.89 16.84
C GLU A 331 1.52 -13.03 17.73
N ILE A 332 0.98 -13.12 18.94
CA ILE A 332 1.21 -14.28 19.81
C ILE A 332 0.03 -15.23 19.61
N VAL A 333 0.31 -16.33 18.92
CA VAL A 333 -0.70 -17.30 18.49
C VAL A 333 -1.10 -18.21 19.62
N ASP A 334 -0.10 -18.79 20.30
CA ASP A 334 -0.32 -19.79 21.33
C ASP A 334 0.86 -19.84 22.30
N VAL A 335 0.64 -20.39 23.50
CA VAL A 335 1.67 -20.64 24.50
C VAL A 335 1.43 -22.02 25.11
N ARG A 336 2.47 -22.86 25.10
CA ARG A 336 2.42 -24.22 25.65
C ARG A 336 3.36 -24.41 26.84
N ASP A 337 3.16 -25.51 27.55
CA ASP A 337 3.99 -25.94 28.68
C ASP A 337 4.03 -24.92 29.85
N LEU A 338 2.94 -24.17 30.05
CA LEU A 338 2.78 -23.31 31.23
C LEU A 338 2.65 -24.13 32.53
N PRO A 339 3.34 -23.74 33.62
CA PRO A 339 3.22 -24.42 34.91
C PRO A 339 1.78 -24.43 35.45
N SER A 340 1.34 -25.60 35.95
CA SER A 340 0.02 -25.77 36.59
C SER A 340 -0.14 -24.82 37.79
N GLY A 341 -1.04 -23.83 37.68
CA GLY A 341 -1.27 -22.81 38.71
C GLY A 341 -1.41 -21.38 38.17
N HIS A 342 -1.03 -21.12 36.91
CA HIS A 342 -1.18 -19.81 36.28
C HIS A 342 -2.61 -19.56 35.76
N LYS A 343 -3.54 -19.19 36.65
CA LYS A 343 -4.79 -18.47 36.28
C LYS A 343 -4.57 -16.96 36.14
N SER A 344 -3.38 -16.54 35.72
CA SER A 344 -2.94 -15.15 35.62
C SER A 344 -3.15 -14.57 34.22
N LYS A 345 -3.36 -13.26 34.12
CA LYS A 345 -3.37 -12.58 32.81
C LYS A 345 -1.94 -12.61 32.27
N LEU A 346 -1.76 -13.21 31.09
CA LEU A 346 -0.48 -13.23 30.38
C LEU A 346 -0.33 -11.96 29.54
N VAL A 347 0.85 -11.39 29.57
CA VAL A 347 1.24 -10.23 28.77
C VAL A 347 2.58 -10.55 28.14
N VAL A 348 2.72 -10.20 26.87
CA VAL A 348 4.00 -10.30 26.17
C VAL A 348 4.57 -8.92 26.04
N SER A 349 5.85 -8.79 26.37
CA SER A 349 6.60 -7.60 26.08
C SER A 349 7.60 -7.85 24.97
N PHE A 350 7.81 -6.85 24.13
CA PHE A 350 8.81 -6.93 23.08
C PHE A 350 9.55 -5.61 22.94
N LYS A 351 10.86 -5.71 22.70
CA LYS A 351 11.77 -4.59 22.47
C LYS A 351 12.94 -4.98 21.60
N LYS A 352 13.54 -4.02 20.89
CA LYS A 352 14.86 -4.27 20.31
C LYS A 352 15.92 -4.37 21.40
N LYS A 353 16.87 -5.28 21.19
CA LYS A 353 18.03 -5.47 22.07
C LYS A 353 18.89 -4.20 22.11
N GLU A 354 19.14 -3.65 20.94
CA GLU A 354 19.73 -2.33 20.70
C GLU A 354 18.60 -1.41 20.26
N GLN A 355 18.33 -0.36 21.04
CA GLN A 355 17.27 0.59 20.74
C GLN A 355 17.66 1.39 19.50
N ASP A 356 16.69 1.60 18.61
CA ASP A 356 16.84 2.48 17.45
C ASP A 356 15.85 3.66 17.54
N THR A 357 16.03 4.67 16.67
CA THR A 357 15.21 5.89 16.69
C THR A 357 13.71 5.60 16.52
N PHE A 358 13.38 4.53 15.78
CA PHE A 358 12.01 4.20 15.37
C PHE A 358 11.31 3.25 16.36
N PHE A 359 12.09 2.50 17.13
CA PHE A 359 11.65 1.53 18.13
C PHE A 359 12.53 1.63 19.40
N ASN A 360 12.35 2.72 20.13
CA ASN A 360 13.07 3.01 21.38
C ASN A 360 12.32 2.57 22.65
N ALA A 361 11.03 2.27 22.54
CA ALA A 361 10.17 1.94 23.69
C ALA A 361 9.80 0.47 23.75
N GLN A 362 9.80 -0.09 24.97
CA GLN A 362 9.26 -1.42 25.24
C GLN A 362 7.74 -1.41 25.01
N LYS A 363 7.23 -2.31 24.17
CA LYS A 363 5.80 -2.46 23.92
C LYS A 363 5.24 -3.68 24.66
N LEU A 364 3.93 -3.66 24.90
CA LEU A 364 3.19 -4.71 25.61
C LEU A 364 1.99 -5.15 24.77
N LEU A 365 1.79 -6.47 24.69
CA LEU A 365 0.66 -7.13 24.04
C LEU A 365 -0.05 -8.01 25.07
N ARG A 366 -1.37 -7.95 25.18
CA ARG A 366 -2.12 -8.78 26.14
C ARG A 366 -2.54 -10.08 25.46
N ILE A 367 -2.24 -11.21 26.09
CA ILE A 367 -2.78 -12.51 25.68
C ILE A 367 -4.08 -12.71 26.48
N SER A 368 -5.22 -12.43 25.86
CA SER A 368 -6.53 -12.71 26.47
C SER A 368 -7.07 -14.04 25.97
N SER A 369 -7.32 -14.99 26.86
CA SER A 369 -8.12 -16.18 26.55
C SER A 369 -9.62 -15.88 26.46
N GLU A 370 -10.07 -14.76 27.03
CA GLU A 370 -11.49 -14.39 27.20
C GLU A 370 -12.03 -13.48 26.08
N SER A 371 -11.17 -12.88 25.24
CA SER A 371 -11.63 -12.09 24.10
C SER A 371 -11.30 -12.84 22.81
N GLU A 372 -12.30 -13.11 21.99
CA GLU A 372 -12.16 -13.71 20.65
C GLU A 372 -11.33 -12.82 19.68
N LYS A 373 -10.83 -11.67 20.15
CA LYS A 373 -10.03 -10.73 19.36
C LYS A 373 -8.54 -11.01 19.50
N LYS A 374 -7.97 -11.59 18.46
CA LYS A 374 -6.51 -11.67 18.24
C LYS A 374 -5.91 -10.27 18.29
N GLN A 375 -4.85 -10.08 19.08
CA GLN A 375 -4.10 -8.82 19.11
C GLN A 375 -2.84 -8.95 18.26
N VAL A 376 -2.74 -8.12 17.23
CA VAL A 376 -1.55 -8.03 16.37
C VAL A 376 -0.88 -6.69 16.62
N ALA A 377 0.39 -6.72 17.03
CA ALA A 377 1.21 -5.52 17.14
C ALA A 377 1.71 -5.11 15.76
N VAL A 378 1.57 -3.84 15.42
CA VAL A 378 2.10 -3.23 14.19
C VAL A 378 3.06 -2.13 14.57
N PHE A 379 4.29 -2.16 14.05
CA PHE A 379 5.31 -1.15 14.33
C PHE A 379 6.35 -1.06 13.23
N GLN A 380 7.15 0.00 13.25
CA GLN A 380 8.33 0.15 12.40
C GLN A 380 9.59 0.10 13.26
N CYS A 381 10.68 -0.39 12.69
CA CYS A 381 12.01 -0.36 13.30
C CYS A 381 13.10 -0.42 12.23
N GLU A 382 14.35 -0.20 12.62
CA GLU A 382 15.48 -0.50 11.74
C GLU A 382 15.53 -2.01 11.46
N ALA A 383 15.87 -2.38 10.23
CA ALA A 383 15.86 -3.76 9.75
C ALA A 383 16.94 -4.65 10.40
N THR A 384 17.96 -4.04 11.00
CA THR A 384 19.07 -4.74 11.65
C THR A 384 18.79 -5.08 13.11
N GLY A 385 19.51 -6.06 13.65
CA GLY A 385 19.47 -6.39 15.07
C GLY A 385 18.38 -7.37 15.51
N GLU A 386 18.18 -7.46 16.83
CA GLU A 386 17.38 -8.51 17.46
C GLU A 386 16.17 -7.96 18.22
N LEU A 387 15.01 -8.58 18.00
CA LEU A 387 13.80 -8.34 18.78
C LEU A 387 13.73 -9.33 19.95
N VAL A 388 13.84 -8.82 21.17
CA VAL A 388 13.71 -9.60 22.40
C VAL A 388 12.25 -9.60 22.83
N ILE A 389 11.71 -10.81 23.04
CA ILE A 389 10.31 -11.04 23.40
C ILE A 389 10.28 -11.75 24.75
N GLU A 390 9.54 -11.20 25.71
CA GLU A 390 9.43 -11.67 27.09
C GLU A 390 7.98 -12.02 27.41
N LEU A 391 7.75 -13.23 27.94
CA LEU A 391 6.44 -13.62 28.46
C LEU A 391 6.35 -13.23 29.94
N ILE A 392 5.30 -12.50 30.29
CA ILE A 392 5.08 -11.94 31.63
C ILE A 392 3.75 -12.45 32.18
N SER A 393 3.77 -12.97 33.40
CA SER A 393 2.58 -13.33 34.16
C SER A 393 2.21 -12.20 35.13
N CYS A 394 1.00 -11.66 34.99
CA CYS A 394 0.42 -10.67 35.89
C CYS A 394 -0.60 -11.33 36.84
N PRO A 395 -0.36 -11.36 38.15
CA PRO A 395 -1.29 -11.96 39.10
C PRO A 395 -2.62 -11.16 39.17
N ARG A 396 -3.76 -11.85 39.27
CA ARG A 396 -5.07 -11.23 39.54
C ARG A 396 -5.20 -11.02 41.07
N PHE A 397 -5.18 -9.78 41.54
CA PHE A 397 -5.53 -9.45 42.94
C PHE A 397 -6.37 -8.17 43.02
N ASN A 398 -7.39 -8.19 43.89
CA ASN A 398 -8.32 -7.09 44.16
C ASN A 398 -7.76 -6.04 45.15
N PHE A 399 -6.44 -5.82 45.23
CA PHE A 399 -5.83 -4.89 46.18
C PHE A 399 -4.96 -3.81 45.49
N PRO A 400 -4.85 -2.58 46.06
CA PRO A 400 -4.36 -1.39 45.35
C PRO A 400 -2.83 -1.32 45.17
N ILE A 401 -2.09 -2.37 45.53
CA ILE A 401 -0.62 -2.37 45.48
C ILE A 401 -0.17 -3.11 44.22
N ALA A 402 0.16 -2.34 43.18
CA ALA A 402 0.66 -2.86 41.91
C ALA A 402 2.01 -3.58 42.07
N ARG A 403 2.01 -4.91 42.26
CA ARG A 403 3.24 -5.72 42.13
C ARG A 403 3.66 -5.81 40.67
N ARG A 404 4.97 -5.69 40.40
CA ARG A 404 5.57 -5.91 39.07
C ARG A 404 5.30 -7.35 38.60
N GLY A 405 4.88 -7.50 37.34
CA GLY A 405 4.65 -8.81 36.71
C GLY A 405 5.92 -9.69 36.72
N LYS A 406 5.74 -11.01 36.79
CA LYS A 406 6.84 -11.99 36.80
C LYS A 406 7.16 -12.43 35.36
N VAL A 407 8.39 -12.19 34.92
CA VAL A 407 8.89 -12.72 33.63
C VAL A 407 9.05 -14.23 33.74
N LEU A 408 8.35 -14.97 32.89
CA LEU A 408 8.37 -16.43 32.82
C LEU A 408 9.56 -16.93 31.96
N GLY A 409 9.87 -16.21 30.89
CA GLY A 409 11.03 -16.49 30.04
C GLY A 409 11.14 -15.49 28.90
N LYS A 410 12.25 -15.57 28.16
CA LYS A 410 12.53 -14.69 27.02
C LYS A 410 13.03 -15.47 25.81
N THR A 411 12.79 -14.94 24.63
CA THR A 411 13.37 -15.38 23.37
C THR A 411 13.81 -14.17 22.55
N SER A 412 14.64 -14.39 21.53
CA SER A 412 15.13 -13.34 20.63
C SER A 412 14.95 -13.78 19.19
N VAL A 413 14.48 -12.84 18.37
CA VAL A 413 14.25 -13.02 16.95
C VAL A 413 15.22 -12.11 16.21
N ASN A 414 16.13 -12.69 15.43
CA ASN A 414 17.04 -11.94 14.56
C ASN A 414 16.28 -11.48 13.31
N LEU A 415 16.14 -10.17 13.13
CA LEU A 415 15.30 -9.58 12.08
C LEU A 415 15.89 -9.81 10.69
N GLU A 416 17.21 -9.66 10.54
CA GLU A 416 17.94 -9.83 9.27
C GLU A 416 17.80 -11.25 8.71
N SER A 417 17.87 -12.26 9.59
CA SER A 417 17.76 -13.67 9.20
C SER A 417 16.38 -14.04 8.65
N LEU A 418 15.34 -13.30 9.03
CA LEU A 418 13.96 -13.58 8.66
C LEU A 418 13.43 -12.68 7.56
N GLN A 419 14.10 -11.57 7.25
CA GLN A 419 13.60 -10.55 6.34
C GLN A 419 13.21 -11.13 4.96
N ASN A 420 14.02 -12.04 4.40
CA ASN A 420 13.77 -12.61 3.07
C ASN A 420 12.54 -13.53 3.04
N VAL A 421 12.24 -14.20 4.16
CA VAL A 421 11.12 -15.15 4.23
C VAL A 421 9.85 -14.44 4.68
N ALA A 422 9.95 -13.63 5.74
CA ALA A 422 8.83 -12.90 6.34
C ALA A 422 8.33 -11.73 5.48
N SER A 423 9.12 -11.27 4.51
CA SER A 423 8.70 -10.33 3.47
C SER A 423 7.83 -10.97 2.40
N LYS A 424 8.09 -12.23 2.03
CA LYS A 424 7.29 -12.96 1.04
C LYS A 424 5.95 -13.39 1.63
N LEU A 425 5.96 -14.07 2.78
CA LEU A 425 4.76 -14.59 3.44
C LEU A 425 4.86 -14.46 4.97
N PRO A 426 3.72 -14.30 5.68
CA PRO A 426 3.71 -14.42 7.13
C PRO A 426 4.26 -15.78 7.58
N ILE A 427 5.18 -15.75 8.54
CA ILE A 427 5.77 -16.95 9.14
C ILE A 427 5.14 -17.21 10.50
N GLU A 428 4.99 -18.49 10.83
CA GLU A 428 4.49 -18.91 12.14
C GLU A 428 5.41 -19.99 12.70
N LYS A 429 6.08 -19.72 13.83
CA LYS A 429 7.08 -20.62 14.41
C LYS A 429 6.94 -20.73 15.93
N TRP A 430 7.30 -21.89 16.46
CA TRP A 430 7.47 -22.10 17.89
C TRP A 430 8.86 -21.63 18.33
N PHE A 431 8.90 -20.83 19.40
CA PHE A 431 10.11 -20.36 20.03
C PHE A 431 10.13 -20.81 21.49
N ASP A 432 11.19 -21.54 21.86
CA ASP A 432 11.41 -21.92 23.25
C ASP A 432 11.90 -20.71 24.05
N LEU A 433 11.34 -20.53 25.25
CA LEU A 433 11.66 -19.42 26.13
C LEU A 433 12.76 -19.84 27.10
N THR A 434 13.84 -19.05 27.13
CA THR A 434 14.89 -19.19 28.14
C THR A 434 14.38 -18.64 29.48
N PRO A 435 14.32 -19.46 30.55
CA PRO A 435 13.81 -19.02 31.84
C PRO A 435 14.81 -18.09 32.52
N ARG A 436 14.32 -17.09 33.27
CA ARG A 436 15.18 -16.13 33.99
C ARG A 436 15.87 -16.76 35.20
N ASN A 437 15.26 -17.77 35.80
CA ASN A 437 15.80 -18.55 36.91
C ASN A 437 15.93 -20.01 36.47
N ARG A 438 17.02 -20.70 36.86
CA ARG A 438 17.18 -22.15 36.66
C ARG A 438 16.18 -22.91 37.52
N VAL A 439 14.92 -22.95 37.08
CA VAL A 439 13.92 -23.85 37.64
C VAL A 439 13.94 -25.10 36.77
N ASN A 440 14.12 -26.26 37.39
CA ASN A 440 14.12 -27.57 36.72
C ASN A 440 12.69 -27.91 36.24
N HIS A 441 12.20 -27.20 35.23
CA HIS A 441 11.04 -27.64 34.47
C HIS A 441 11.47 -28.72 33.48
N VAL A 442 10.69 -29.79 33.39
CA VAL A 442 10.98 -30.95 32.52
C VAL A 442 10.92 -30.57 31.02
N LYS A 443 10.17 -29.51 30.67
CA LYS A 443 10.10 -28.92 29.33
C LYS A 443 10.15 -27.39 29.39
N PRO A 444 10.81 -26.71 28.44
CA PRO A 444 10.79 -25.24 28.36
C PRO A 444 9.40 -24.74 27.95
N ILE A 445 8.99 -23.58 28.47
CA ILE A 445 7.79 -22.90 27.98
C ILE A 445 8.06 -22.47 26.54
N SER A 446 7.16 -22.80 25.60
CA SER A 446 7.28 -22.35 24.21
C SER A 446 6.14 -21.40 23.83
N MET A 447 6.43 -20.47 22.93
CA MET A 447 5.49 -19.51 22.38
C MET A 447 5.42 -19.65 20.86
N ARG A 448 4.21 -19.75 20.31
CA ARG A 448 3.98 -19.72 18.86
C ARG A 448 3.79 -18.27 18.44
N ILE A 449 4.67 -17.79 17.58
CA ILE A 449 4.70 -16.38 17.16
C ILE A 449 4.46 -16.32 15.66
N GLY A 450 3.45 -15.54 15.27
CA GLY A 450 3.19 -15.12 13.90
C GLY A 450 3.94 -13.83 13.62
N LEU A 451 4.71 -13.79 12.54
CA LEU A 451 5.53 -12.63 12.15
C LEU A 451 5.40 -12.36 10.66
N SER A 452 5.25 -11.10 10.28
CA SER A 452 5.39 -10.65 8.89
C SER A 452 6.16 -9.34 8.88
N MET A 453 6.94 -9.12 7.82
CA MET A 453 7.81 -7.95 7.67
C MET A 453 7.61 -7.33 6.30
N THR A 454 7.82 -6.03 6.14
CA THR A 454 7.98 -5.44 4.81
C THR A 454 9.43 -5.58 4.36
N PRO A 455 9.72 -5.61 3.05
CA PRO A 455 11.07 -5.40 2.54
C PRO A 455 11.68 -4.13 3.16
N PRO A 456 12.98 -4.15 3.51
CA PRO A 456 13.65 -2.97 4.04
C PRO A 456 13.70 -1.84 3.00
N THR A 457 13.30 -0.63 3.37
CA THR A 457 13.38 0.57 2.53
C THR A 457 14.28 1.62 3.17
N PRO A 458 14.98 2.48 2.40
CA PRO A 458 15.75 3.57 2.98
C PRO A 458 14.89 4.45 3.90
N ALA A 459 15.39 4.73 5.11
CA ALA A 459 14.74 5.62 6.05
C ALA A 459 14.77 7.06 5.53
N PRO A 460 13.71 7.86 5.74
CA PRO A 460 13.83 9.31 5.57
C PRO A 460 14.81 9.84 6.61
N TYR A 461 15.62 10.82 6.22
CA TYR A 461 16.47 11.54 7.16
C TYR A 461 15.64 12.61 7.87
N GLU A 462 15.57 12.56 9.18
CA GLU A 462 15.01 13.66 9.98
C GLU A 462 16.12 14.67 10.29
N LEU A 463 15.95 15.90 9.81
CA LEU A 463 16.88 17.00 10.03
C LEU A 463 16.19 18.11 10.81
N SER A 464 16.84 18.56 11.88
CA SER A 464 16.32 19.64 12.72
C SER A 464 17.08 20.94 12.47
N MET A 465 16.35 22.04 12.28
CA MET A 465 16.93 23.38 12.25
C MET A 465 16.97 23.97 13.66
N VAL A 466 18.18 24.21 14.16
CA VAL A 466 18.42 24.84 15.45
C VAL A 466 18.96 26.25 15.19
N CYS A 467 18.19 27.26 15.59
CA CYS A 467 18.63 28.65 15.53
C CYS A 467 19.46 28.98 16.76
N ALA A 468 20.72 29.38 16.57
CA ALA A 468 21.55 29.88 17.65
C ALA A 468 21.02 31.27 18.05
N ARG A 469 20.15 31.32 19.08
CA ARG A 469 19.76 32.61 19.67
C ARG A 469 20.99 33.27 20.30
N PRO A 470 21.23 34.57 20.08
CA PRO A 470 22.21 35.30 20.87
C PRO A 470 21.86 35.13 22.35
N CYS A 471 22.84 34.75 23.16
CA CYS A 471 22.68 34.60 24.60
C CYS A 471 22.20 35.96 25.17
N LEU A 472 20.95 36.03 25.65
CA LEU A 472 20.49 37.14 26.50
C LEU A 472 21.22 37.00 27.84
N LYS A 473 22.43 37.55 27.93
CA LYS A 473 23.12 37.78 29.19
C LYS A 473 23.38 39.27 29.38
N CYS A 474 22.79 39.75 30.48
CA CYS A 474 23.07 40.96 31.25
C CYS A 474 22.03 42.09 31.12
N SER A 475 21.06 42.04 32.02
CA SER A 475 20.58 43.21 32.73
C SER A 475 21.78 44.05 33.18
N PHE A 476 21.71 45.37 32.97
CA PHE A 476 22.71 46.42 33.31
C PHE A 476 23.83 46.68 32.30
N SER A 477 23.56 47.57 31.34
CA SER A 477 24.42 48.74 31.06
C SER A 477 23.62 49.78 30.27
N TYR A 478 23.49 50.96 30.85
CA TYR A 478 22.92 52.14 30.23
C TYR A 478 23.93 52.79 29.26
N TRP A 479 23.39 53.42 28.21
CA TRP A 479 24.00 54.46 27.35
C TRP A 479 25.14 54.05 26.41
N LEU A 480 24.82 53.87 25.11
CA LEU A 480 25.60 54.28 23.93
C LEU A 480 24.67 54.34 22.69
N PRO A 481 24.92 55.18 21.67
CA PRO A 481 24.02 55.38 20.52
C PRO A 481 23.95 54.16 19.60
N GLU A 482 22.74 53.77 19.20
CA GLU A 482 22.45 52.62 18.33
C GLU A 482 23.16 52.72 16.96
N LYS A 483 24.25 51.96 16.80
CA LYS A 483 24.53 51.30 15.53
C LYS A 483 23.87 49.93 15.59
N PHE A 484 22.83 49.69 14.79
CA PHE A 484 22.32 48.34 14.54
C PHE A 484 23.46 47.47 13.97
N GLN A 485 24.22 46.80 14.83
CA GLN A 485 25.05 45.69 14.40
C GLN A 485 24.10 44.60 13.92
N LYS A 486 24.11 44.30 12.62
CA LYS A 486 23.48 43.11 12.06
C LYS A 486 24.07 41.90 12.79
N THR A 487 23.36 41.39 13.79
CA THR A 487 23.70 40.15 14.47
C THR A 487 23.57 39.04 13.45
N LYS A 488 24.71 38.48 13.06
CA LYS A 488 24.80 37.33 12.16
C LYS A 488 24.13 36.15 12.85
N ASN A 489 22.88 35.86 12.49
CA ASN A 489 22.17 34.71 13.02
C ASN A 489 22.60 33.46 12.25
N TRP A 490 23.16 32.50 12.97
CA TRP A 490 23.50 31.19 12.43
C TRP A 490 22.38 30.20 12.75
N THR A 491 21.91 29.53 11.71
CA THR A 491 20.99 28.41 11.82
C THR A 491 21.77 27.14 11.48
N THR A 492 21.87 26.22 12.42
CA THR A 492 22.52 24.92 12.20
C THR A 492 21.46 23.88 11.89
N ILE A 493 21.65 23.13 10.81
CA ILE A 493 20.91 21.91 10.51
C ILE A 493 21.67 20.77 11.17
N VAL A 494 21.00 20.04 12.06
CA VAL A 494 21.54 18.87 12.76
C VAL A 494 20.82 17.59 12.34
N ASP A 495 21.53 16.46 12.41
CA ASP A 495 20.92 15.12 12.27
C ASP A 495 20.17 14.68 13.55
N GLU A 496 19.52 13.52 13.50
CA GLU A 496 18.82 12.89 14.65
C GLU A 496 19.68 12.84 15.94
N PRO A 497 20.94 12.36 15.91
CA PRO A 497 21.82 12.41 17.09
C PRO A 497 22.31 13.81 17.50
N GLY A 498 21.98 14.87 16.74
CA GLY A 498 22.35 16.25 17.05
C GLY A 498 23.70 16.70 16.49
N ASN A 499 24.31 15.92 15.60
CA ASN A 499 25.53 16.31 14.88
C ASN A 499 25.20 17.40 13.87
N VAL A 500 26.01 18.46 13.86
CA VAL A 500 25.85 19.56 12.91
C VAL A 500 26.23 19.09 11.51
N ILE A 501 25.28 19.19 10.58
CA ILE A 501 25.46 18.84 9.17
C ILE A 501 25.81 20.10 8.36
N ILE A 502 25.03 21.16 8.53
CA ILE A 502 25.16 22.41 7.78
C ILE A 502 24.98 23.59 8.73
N SER A 503 25.81 24.62 8.60
CA SER A 503 25.61 25.90 9.28
C SER A 503 25.28 26.97 8.24
N ILE A 504 24.06 27.49 8.29
CA ILE A 504 23.56 28.53 7.38
C ILE A 504 23.64 29.87 8.10
N GLN A 505 24.33 30.83 7.49
CA GLN A 505 24.32 32.22 7.95
C GLN A 505 23.14 32.94 7.29
N MET A 506 22.12 33.30 8.07
CA MET A 506 21.00 34.09 7.58
C MET A 506 21.37 35.59 7.66
N ARG A 507 21.12 36.33 6.58
CA ARG A 507 21.47 37.76 6.43
C ARG A 507 20.32 38.70 6.75
#